data_AF-A0A2S8UDE7-F1
#
_entry.id   AF-A0A2S8UDE7-F1
#
_cell.length_a   1.000
_cell.length_b   1.000
_cell.length_c   1.000
_cell.angle_alpha   90.00
_cell.angle_beta   90.00
_cell.angle_gamma   90.00
#
_symmetry.space_group_name_H-M   'P 1'
#
loop_
_entity.id
_entity.type
_entity.pdbx_description
1 polymer ?
#
loop_
_entity_poly.entity_id
_entity_poly.type
_entity_poly.pdbx_seq_one_letter_code
_entity_poly.pdbx_strand_id
1 'polypeptide(L)'
;MVDKEVQYETKTVTTVRGAEARSIAKWEEQGWEYVSQAELPMFRTQLTFRQVKPKPPWLVIGIAGGVVVICFIIILIMSLITGGDDGSTQPTTAQTSAAAEPSPEPSPEPEDVYVYAGPQYETVAVDAGQSPAALNQYWIYSAELDTASNAYKDQIKMILEDIARTEGSALFLAEIVMDREIALAESPSTYEAFVQEHGEDYAITAIPQKESAGWVASYAGGFDYNTGEASDSAFELTFWPVGPSEIEKWKPEEAS
;
A
#
# COMPACT_ATOMS: atom_id res chain seq x y z
N MET A 1 30.49 5.73 43.44
CA MET A 1 30.44 5.79 41.97
C MET A 1 28.98 5.94 41.62
N VAL A 2 28.59 7.04 40.96
CA VAL A 2 27.19 7.25 40.55
C VAL A 2 27.05 6.64 39.16
N ASP A 3 26.38 5.50 39.08
CA ASP A 3 25.91 4.94 37.82
C ASP A 3 24.99 5.98 37.16
N LYS A 4 25.43 6.54 36.03
CA LYS A 4 24.61 7.46 35.24
C LYS A 4 23.57 6.60 34.54
N GLU A 5 22.34 6.61 35.03
CA GLU A 5 21.20 6.00 34.33
C GLU A 5 21.13 6.56 32.90
N VAL A 6 21.36 5.68 31.92
CA VAL A 6 21.24 6.01 30.50
C VAL A 6 19.75 6.03 30.19
N GLN A 7 19.21 7.19 29.82
CA GLN A 7 17.83 7.31 29.38
C GLN A 7 17.72 6.95 27.90
N TYR A 8 16.79 6.05 27.59
CA TYR A 8 16.48 5.63 26.23
C TYR A 8 15.18 6.29 25.76
N GLU A 9 15.13 6.63 24.48
CA GLU A 9 13.91 6.95 23.74
C GLU A 9 13.52 5.73 22.91
N THR A 10 12.25 5.36 22.91
CA THR A 10 11.72 4.24 22.13
C THR A 10 10.89 4.75 20.97
N LYS A 11 10.98 4.07 19.83
CA LYS A 11 10.21 4.38 18.62
C LYS A 11 9.68 3.11 17.99
N THR A 12 8.46 3.21 17.51
CA THR A 12 7.77 2.11 16.82
C THR A 12 7.61 2.48 15.35
N VAL A 13 7.94 1.57 14.45
CA VAL A 13 7.84 1.76 13.00
C VAL A 13 7.14 0.55 12.40
N THR A 14 6.11 0.79 11.60
CA THR A 14 5.44 -0.26 10.83
C THR A 14 6.09 -0.36 9.46
N THR A 15 6.39 -1.58 9.02
CA THR A 15 6.93 -1.87 7.69
C THR A 15 6.18 -3.02 7.06
N VAL A 16 6.31 -3.20 5.74
CA VAL A 16 5.73 -4.36 5.06
C VAL A 16 6.56 -5.60 5.41
N ARG A 17 5.88 -6.73 5.59
CA ARG A 17 6.46 -8.04 5.89
C ARG A 17 7.37 -8.45 4.74
N GLY A 18 8.63 -8.77 5.05
CA GLY A 18 9.70 -8.98 4.08
C GLY A 18 10.60 -7.75 3.83
N ALA A 19 10.22 -6.55 4.28
CA ALA A 19 11.01 -5.33 4.19
C ALA A 19 11.69 -4.92 5.51
N GLU A 20 11.70 -5.79 6.51
CA GLU A 20 12.23 -5.53 7.86
C GLU A 20 13.71 -5.25 7.83
N ALA A 21 14.51 -6.08 7.14
CA ALA A 21 15.96 -5.94 7.13
C ALA A 21 16.42 -4.57 6.59
N ARG A 22 15.74 -4.05 5.55
CA ARG A 22 15.99 -2.71 5.00
C ARG A 22 15.59 -1.62 5.99
N SER A 23 14.47 -1.81 6.67
CA SER A 23 13.97 -0.86 7.66
C SER A 23 14.89 -0.80 8.88
N ILE A 24 15.34 -1.95 9.39
CA ILE A 24 16.29 -2.07 10.49
C ILE A 24 17.61 -1.37 10.12
N ALA A 25 18.21 -1.71 8.97
CA ALA A 25 19.45 -1.10 8.53
C ALA A 25 19.36 0.43 8.42
N LYS A 26 18.25 0.95 7.88
CA LYS A 26 17.99 2.39 7.78
C LYS A 26 17.94 3.08 9.14
N TRP A 27 17.31 2.46 10.14
CA TRP A 27 17.18 3.06 11.48
C TRP A 27 18.46 2.90 12.30
N GLU A 28 19.19 1.80 12.13
CA GLU A 28 20.53 1.62 12.72
C GLU A 28 21.54 2.63 12.21
N GLU A 29 21.51 2.97 10.91
CA GLU A 29 22.33 4.05 10.35
C GLU A 29 22.03 5.42 10.99
N GLN A 30 20.79 5.64 11.42
CA GLN A 30 20.35 6.85 12.14
C GLN A 30 20.63 6.77 13.66
N GLY A 31 21.35 5.76 14.10
CA GLY A 31 21.74 5.55 15.49
C GLY A 31 20.64 5.00 16.38
N TRP A 32 19.60 4.39 15.81
CA TRP A 32 18.56 3.67 16.54
C TRP A 32 18.92 2.19 16.63
N GLU A 33 18.86 1.60 17.81
CA GLU A 33 19.12 0.19 18.05
C GLU A 33 17.81 -0.60 17.95
N TYR A 34 17.79 -1.69 17.18
CA TYR A 34 16.65 -2.60 17.11
C TYR A 34 16.42 -3.32 18.44
N VAL A 35 15.16 -3.40 18.89
CA VAL A 35 14.78 -3.99 20.18
C VAL A 35 13.92 -5.24 19.99
N SER A 36 12.83 -5.10 19.22
CA SER A 36 11.88 -6.18 19.05
C SER A 36 11.02 -6.01 17.80
N GLN A 37 10.48 -7.12 17.33
CA GLN A 37 9.57 -7.22 16.21
C GLN A 37 8.28 -7.87 16.69
N ALA A 38 7.14 -7.32 16.26
CA ALA A 38 5.84 -7.94 16.42
C ALA A 38 5.19 -8.06 15.05
N GLU A 39 4.69 -9.26 14.76
CA GLU A 39 3.88 -9.48 13.57
C GLU A 39 2.54 -8.79 13.77
N LEU A 40 2.19 -7.90 12.84
CA LEU A 40 0.86 -7.35 12.75
C LEU A 40 0.07 -8.10 11.67
N PRO A 41 -1.27 -8.00 11.69
CA PRO A 41 -2.09 -8.36 10.53
C PRO A 41 -1.63 -7.62 9.25
N MET A 42 -2.06 -8.10 8.07
CA MET A 42 -1.97 -7.38 6.79
C MET A 42 -0.56 -7.13 6.25
N PHE A 43 0.29 -8.16 6.27
CA PHE A 43 1.68 -8.06 5.82
C PHE A 43 2.40 -6.87 6.44
N ARG A 44 2.04 -6.48 7.66
CA ARG A 44 2.73 -5.43 8.39
C ARG A 44 3.53 -6.08 9.50
N THR A 45 4.71 -5.54 9.71
CA THR A 45 5.59 -5.89 10.79
C THR A 45 5.86 -4.62 11.58
N GLN A 46 5.58 -4.67 12.87
CA GLN A 46 5.93 -3.61 13.78
C GLN A 46 7.35 -3.83 14.30
N LEU A 47 8.22 -2.86 14.09
CA LEU A 47 9.59 -2.84 14.57
C LEU A 47 9.72 -1.80 15.69
N THR A 48 10.24 -2.21 16.84
CA THR A 48 10.54 -1.34 17.97
C THR A 48 12.04 -1.08 18.01
N PHE A 49 12.40 0.19 18.11
CA PHE A 49 13.76 0.68 18.20
C PHE A 49 13.97 1.49 19.48
N ARG A 50 15.21 1.61 19.93
CA ARG A 50 15.61 2.52 21.01
C ARG A 50 16.85 3.33 20.64
N GLN A 51 16.94 4.56 21.12
CA GLN A 51 18.14 5.39 21.00
C GLN A 51 18.47 6.05 22.35
N VAL A 52 19.75 6.27 22.63
CA VAL A 52 20.17 7.00 23.83
C VAL A 52 19.80 8.48 23.67
N LYS A 53 19.06 9.06 24.62
CA LYS A 53 18.70 10.48 24.57
C LYS A 53 19.95 11.36 24.45
N PRO A 54 20.14 12.11 23.35
CA PRO A 54 21.20 13.10 23.29
C PRO A 54 20.90 14.17 24.33
N LYS A 55 21.84 14.44 25.24
CA LYS A 55 21.69 15.52 26.23
C LYS A 55 21.56 16.84 25.47
N PRO A 56 20.53 17.67 25.73
CA PRO A 56 20.43 18.95 25.06
C PRO A 56 21.66 19.81 25.41
N PRO A 57 22.42 20.29 24.41
CA PRO A 57 23.54 21.19 24.67
C PRO A 57 22.96 22.54 25.07
N TRP A 58 22.83 22.78 26.38
CA TRP A 58 22.41 24.06 26.96
C TRP A 58 23.27 25.26 26.48
N LEU A 59 24.43 24.96 25.90
CA LEU A 59 25.36 25.91 25.28
C LEU A 59 24.85 26.57 23.98
N VAL A 60 23.86 26.01 23.26
CA VAL A 60 23.39 26.58 21.97
C VAL A 60 22.30 27.65 22.14
N ILE A 61 21.62 27.69 23.30
CA ILE A 61 20.58 28.67 23.59
C ILE A 61 21.17 30.09 23.81
N GLY A 62 22.46 30.20 24.15
CA GLY A 62 23.10 31.50 24.40
C GLY A 62 23.46 32.32 23.15
N ILE A 63 23.53 31.70 21.95
CA ILE A 63 24.07 32.35 20.74
C ILE A 63 22.95 32.78 19.77
N ALA A 64 21.82 32.08 19.74
CA ALA A 64 20.74 32.33 18.77
C ALA A 64 19.89 33.61 19.06
N GLY A 65 19.88 34.12 20.29
CA GLY A 65 19.08 35.30 20.66
C GLY A 65 19.57 36.63 20.06
N GLY A 66 20.83 36.72 19.66
CA GLY A 66 21.42 37.97 19.14
C GLY A 66 21.23 38.23 17.64
N VAL A 67 21.02 37.18 16.83
CA VAL A 67 21.00 37.28 15.35
C VAL A 67 19.60 37.58 14.81
N VAL A 68 18.54 37.13 15.50
CA VAL A 68 17.14 37.26 15.04
C VAL A 68 16.66 38.72 15.01
N VAL A 69 17.20 39.60 15.88
CA VAL A 69 16.78 41.01 15.94
C VAL A 69 17.28 41.84 14.74
N ILE A 70 18.39 41.46 14.11
CA ILE A 70 19.00 42.23 13.01
C ILE A 70 18.32 41.90 11.66
N CYS A 71 17.90 40.64 11.45
CA CYS A 71 17.28 40.23 10.19
C CYS A 71 15.85 40.79 10.00
N PHE A 72 15.12 41.10 11.09
CA PHE A 72 13.77 41.68 11.01
C PHE A 72 13.75 43.15 10.55
N ILE A 73 14.86 43.89 10.65
CA ILE A 73 14.94 45.31 10.22
C ILE A 73 15.14 45.44 8.71
N ILE A 74 15.79 44.47 8.06
CA ILE A 74 16.17 44.55 6.63
C ILE A 74 15.00 44.17 5.72
N ILE A 75 14.11 43.27 6.15
CA ILE A 75 13.02 42.74 5.32
C ILE A 75 11.86 43.74 5.16
N LEU A 76 11.73 44.74 6.04
CA LEU A 76 10.67 45.74 5.96
C LEU A 76 10.83 46.79 4.83
N ILE A 77 11.97 46.83 4.11
CA ILE A 77 12.24 47.89 3.12
C ILE A 77 11.94 47.46 1.67
N MET A 78 11.88 46.16 1.34
CA MET A 78 11.76 45.71 -0.06
C MET A 78 10.34 45.37 -0.55
N SER A 79 9.29 45.76 0.17
CA SER A 79 7.89 45.53 -0.24
C SER A 79 7.27 46.65 -1.11
N LEU A 80 8.04 47.42 -1.86
CA LEU A 80 7.51 48.45 -2.77
C LEU A 80 8.29 48.41 -4.10
N ILE A 81 7.55 48.44 -5.24
CA ILE A 81 8.00 48.61 -6.65
C ILE A 81 8.31 47.23 -7.31
N THR A 82 7.57 46.61 -8.25
CA THR A 82 6.79 47.00 -9.46
C THR A 82 6.21 45.67 -10.01
N GLY A 83 4.99 45.46 -10.54
CA GLY A 83 4.14 46.21 -11.49
C GLY A 83 4.50 45.84 -12.95
N GLY A 84 3.91 44.78 -13.56
CA GLY A 84 2.85 44.81 -14.61
C GLY A 84 3.42 44.98 -16.05
N ASP A 85 2.87 44.54 -17.19
CA ASP A 85 1.74 43.68 -17.61
C ASP A 85 1.84 43.43 -19.15
N ASP A 86 1.15 42.40 -19.63
CA ASP A 86 0.50 42.16 -20.94
C ASP A 86 1.18 42.17 -22.34
N GLY A 87 0.76 41.20 -23.16
CA GLY A 87 0.96 41.18 -24.63
C GLY A 87 0.50 39.91 -25.37
N SER A 88 -0.81 39.84 -25.69
CA SER A 88 -1.55 38.83 -26.48
C SER A 88 -1.06 38.58 -27.92
N THR A 89 -1.27 37.36 -28.49
CA THR A 89 -2.03 37.09 -29.74
C THR A 89 -1.99 35.60 -30.22
N GLN A 90 -3.17 35.06 -30.57
CA GLN A 90 -3.44 33.90 -31.47
C GLN A 90 -3.57 34.43 -32.95
N PRO A 91 -3.72 33.67 -34.08
CA PRO A 91 -4.60 32.48 -34.27
C PRO A 91 -4.27 31.42 -35.41
N THR A 92 -5.19 30.44 -35.58
CA THR A 92 -5.69 29.75 -36.83
C THR A 92 -4.95 28.54 -37.47
N THR A 93 -5.47 27.28 -37.40
CA THR A 93 -6.35 26.42 -38.32
C THR A 93 -5.55 25.71 -39.46
N ALA A 94 -5.75 24.46 -39.96
CA ALA A 94 -6.89 23.54 -40.16
C ALA A 94 -6.48 22.07 -40.56
N GLN A 95 -7.43 21.10 -40.46
CA GLN A 95 -7.70 19.90 -41.34
C GLN A 95 -6.68 18.72 -41.44
N THR A 96 -6.98 17.41 -41.68
CA THR A 96 -8.16 16.57 -42.04
C THR A 96 -7.81 15.06 -41.82
N SER A 97 -8.84 14.21 -41.68
CA SER A 97 -8.86 12.72 -41.60
C SER A 97 -8.10 11.90 -42.64
N ALA A 98 -7.74 10.66 -42.28
CA ALA A 98 -7.87 9.49 -43.15
C ALA A 98 -8.03 8.19 -42.33
N ALA A 99 -9.10 7.46 -42.63
CA ALA A 99 -9.38 6.10 -42.18
C ALA A 99 -8.69 5.07 -43.11
N ALA A 100 -8.38 3.88 -42.59
CA ALA A 100 -8.11 2.68 -43.37
C ALA A 100 -8.81 1.47 -42.73
N GLU A 101 -9.52 0.73 -43.58
CA GLU A 101 -10.45 -0.39 -43.36
C GLU A 101 -9.77 -1.73 -42.96
N PRO A 102 -10.57 -2.75 -42.56
CA PRO A 102 -10.11 -3.89 -41.76
C PRO A 102 -9.49 -5.02 -42.60
N SER A 103 -8.59 -5.77 -41.96
CA SER A 103 -8.04 -7.04 -42.42
C SER A 103 -8.98 -8.20 -42.01
N PRO A 104 -9.15 -9.26 -42.82
CA PRO A 104 -10.13 -10.33 -42.53
C PRO A 104 -9.75 -11.14 -41.28
N GLU A 105 -10.69 -11.23 -40.33
CA GLU A 105 -10.63 -12.10 -39.16
C GLU A 105 -10.71 -13.59 -39.54
N PRO A 106 -9.92 -14.47 -38.90
CA PRO A 106 -10.21 -15.89 -38.89
C PRO A 106 -11.51 -16.17 -38.08
N SER A 107 -12.32 -17.08 -38.60
CA SER A 107 -13.57 -17.55 -37.97
C SER A 107 -13.31 -18.12 -36.56
N PRO A 108 -13.95 -17.64 -35.49
CA PRO A 108 -13.78 -18.22 -34.16
C PRO A 108 -14.44 -19.60 -34.10
N GLU A 109 -13.63 -20.58 -33.69
CA GLU A 109 -14.09 -21.83 -33.08
C GLU A 109 -14.94 -21.47 -31.84
N PRO A 110 -15.98 -22.23 -31.45
CA PRO A 110 -16.80 -21.84 -30.31
C PRO A 110 -15.95 -21.83 -29.04
N GLU A 111 -15.56 -20.63 -28.60
CA GLU A 111 -14.93 -20.40 -27.31
C GLU A 111 -15.93 -20.79 -26.22
N ASP A 112 -15.49 -21.62 -25.30
CA ASP A 112 -16.23 -21.93 -24.08
C ASP A 112 -16.35 -20.62 -23.30
N VAL A 113 -17.52 -19.98 -23.36
CA VAL A 113 -17.75 -18.68 -22.73
C VAL A 113 -17.74 -18.89 -21.22
N TYR A 114 -16.62 -18.56 -20.60
CA TYR A 114 -16.49 -18.58 -19.15
C TYR A 114 -17.47 -17.58 -18.53
N VAL A 115 -18.31 -18.08 -17.62
CA VAL A 115 -19.27 -17.28 -16.84
C VAL A 115 -18.98 -17.48 -15.37
N TYR A 116 -18.61 -16.40 -14.70
CA TYR A 116 -18.39 -16.40 -13.26
C TYR A 116 -19.68 -16.75 -12.50
N ALA A 117 -19.62 -17.78 -11.68
CA ALA A 117 -20.74 -18.27 -10.86
C ALA A 117 -20.48 -18.16 -9.35
N GLY A 118 -19.42 -17.45 -8.95
CA GLY A 118 -19.04 -17.28 -7.55
C GLY A 118 -19.83 -16.19 -6.82
N PRO A 119 -19.43 -15.84 -5.58
CA PRO A 119 -20.04 -14.75 -4.83
C PRO A 119 -19.85 -13.40 -5.53
N GLN A 120 -20.76 -12.46 -5.28
CA GLN A 120 -20.59 -11.09 -5.78
C GLN A 120 -19.37 -10.44 -5.12
N TYR A 121 -18.56 -9.76 -5.93
CA TYR A 121 -17.43 -8.99 -5.46
C TYR A 121 -17.22 -7.73 -6.29
N GLU A 122 -16.49 -6.76 -5.72
CA GLU A 122 -16.07 -5.53 -6.37
C GLU A 122 -14.54 -5.44 -6.32
N THR A 123 -13.91 -5.16 -7.46
CA THR A 123 -12.52 -4.69 -7.49
C THR A 123 -12.52 -3.20 -7.14
N VAL A 124 -12.18 -2.88 -5.89
CA VAL A 124 -12.18 -1.52 -5.35
C VAL A 124 -11.02 -0.70 -5.93
N ALA A 125 -9.84 -1.32 -6.01
CA ALA A 125 -8.64 -0.71 -6.55
C ALA A 125 -7.70 -1.78 -7.14
N VAL A 126 -6.86 -1.35 -8.08
CA VAL A 126 -5.75 -2.15 -8.61
C VAL A 126 -4.49 -1.29 -8.58
N ASP A 127 -3.53 -1.68 -7.77
CA ASP A 127 -2.24 -1.00 -7.65
C ASP A 127 -1.21 -1.74 -8.50
N ALA A 128 -0.67 -1.09 -9.53
CA ALA A 128 0.34 -1.69 -10.39
C ALA A 128 1.74 -1.64 -9.75
N GLY A 129 2.61 -2.57 -10.15
CA GLY A 129 4.04 -2.52 -9.83
C GLY A 129 4.37 -2.71 -8.35
N GLN A 130 3.53 -3.44 -7.62
CA GLN A 130 3.71 -3.71 -6.21
C GLN A 130 4.75 -4.81 -5.97
N SER A 131 5.41 -4.74 -4.81
CA SER A 131 6.49 -5.64 -4.37
C SER A 131 7.75 -5.63 -5.28
N PRO A 132 8.85 -6.28 -4.87
CA PRO A 132 10.00 -6.52 -5.75
C PRO A 132 9.68 -7.28 -7.05
N ALA A 133 8.54 -7.97 -7.11
CA ALA A 133 8.08 -8.69 -8.30
C ALA A 133 7.29 -7.81 -9.28
N ALA A 134 7.03 -6.54 -8.95
CA ALA A 134 6.31 -5.59 -9.79
C ALA A 134 4.92 -6.10 -10.25
N LEU A 135 4.20 -6.77 -9.36
CA LEU A 135 2.91 -7.40 -9.62
C LEU A 135 1.76 -6.38 -9.50
N ASN A 136 0.64 -6.66 -10.16
CA ASN A 136 -0.61 -5.97 -9.89
C ASN A 136 -1.18 -6.47 -8.55
N GLN A 137 -1.59 -5.55 -7.67
CA GLN A 137 -2.28 -5.85 -6.42
C GLN A 137 -3.74 -5.45 -6.49
N TYR A 138 -4.61 -6.43 -6.35
CA TYR A 138 -6.05 -6.27 -6.40
C TYR A 138 -6.62 -6.09 -4.98
N TRP A 139 -7.42 -5.04 -4.79
CA TRP A 139 -8.19 -4.84 -3.56
C TRP A 139 -9.64 -5.19 -3.80
N ILE A 140 -10.07 -6.28 -3.18
CA ILE A 140 -11.35 -6.91 -3.46
C ILE A 140 -12.27 -6.76 -2.26
N TYR A 141 -13.46 -6.22 -2.51
CA TYR A 141 -14.54 -6.17 -1.52
C TYR A 141 -15.62 -7.20 -1.85
N SER A 142 -16.04 -7.98 -0.85
CA SER A 142 -17.23 -8.83 -0.96
C SER A 142 -18.00 -8.83 0.35
N ALA A 143 -19.27 -8.41 0.29
CA ALA A 143 -20.16 -8.38 1.46
C ALA A 143 -20.76 -9.75 1.81
N GLU A 144 -20.69 -10.72 0.89
CA GLU A 144 -21.50 -11.95 0.92
C GLU A 144 -20.70 -13.20 1.31
N LEU A 145 -19.49 -13.04 1.85
CA LEU A 145 -18.66 -14.16 2.30
C LEU A 145 -19.22 -14.76 3.59
N ASP A 146 -19.49 -16.07 3.57
CA ASP A 146 -19.94 -16.83 4.75
C ASP A 146 -18.74 -17.26 5.60
N THR A 147 -18.17 -16.32 6.35
CA THR A 147 -17.02 -16.55 7.25
C THR A 147 -17.37 -17.37 8.49
N ALA A 148 -18.64 -17.72 8.69
CA ALA A 148 -19.08 -18.59 9.79
C ALA A 148 -18.92 -20.09 9.46
N SER A 149 -18.75 -20.45 8.19
CA SER A 149 -18.45 -21.80 7.73
C SER A 149 -17.10 -21.85 7.03
N ASN A 150 -16.67 -23.01 6.53
CA ASN A 150 -15.48 -23.09 5.65
C ASN A 150 -15.81 -22.75 4.19
N ALA A 151 -17.08 -22.50 3.84
CA ALA A 151 -17.50 -22.23 2.47
C ALA A 151 -16.86 -20.94 1.91
N TYR A 152 -16.54 -19.96 2.77
CA TYR A 152 -15.85 -18.75 2.33
C TYR A 152 -14.50 -19.03 1.65
N LYS A 153 -13.81 -20.13 1.99
CA LYS A 153 -12.53 -20.49 1.38
C LYS A 153 -12.70 -20.84 -0.10
N ASP A 154 -13.73 -21.64 -0.41
CA ASP A 154 -14.07 -21.99 -1.79
C ASP A 154 -14.58 -20.76 -2.55
N GLN A 155 -15.36 -19.90 -1.88
CA GLN A 155 -15.79 -18.60 -2.41
C GLN A 155 -14.61 -17.68 -2.77
N ILE A 156 -13.61 -17.59 -1.91
CA ILE A 156 -12.37 -16.84 -2.16
C ILE A 156 -11.62 -17.41 -3.35
N LYS A 157 -11.47 -18.73 -3.44
CA LYS A 157 -10.80 -19.38 -4.58
C LYS A 157 -11.52 -19.08 -5.89
N MET A 158 -12.85 -19.11 -5.91
CA MET A 158 -13.64 -18.72 -7.08
C MET A 158 -13.36 -17.27 -7.50
N ILE A 159 -13.29 -16.32 -6.57
CA ILE A 159 -12.95 -14.92 -6.86
C ILE A 159 -11.53 -14.82 -7.44
N LEU A 160 -10.55 -15.50 -6.84
CA LEU A 160 -9.16 -15.46 -7.28
C LEU A 160 -8.97 -16.10 -8.66
N GLU A 161 -9.70 -17.17 -8.97
CA GLU A 161 -9.74 -17.74 -10.33
C GLU A 161 -10.34 -16.77 -11.35
N ASP A 162 -11.39 -16.03 -10.98
CA ASP A 162 -11.99 -15.02 -11.84
C ASP A 162 -11.01 -13.89 -12.17
N ILE A 163 -10.28 -13.42 -11.16
CA ILE A 163 -9.22 -12.43 -11.32
C ILE A 163 -8.09 -13.00 -12.18
N ALA A 164 -7.65 -14.24 -11.93
CA ALA A 164 -6.58 -14.87 -12.71
C ALA A 164 -6.95 -15.01 -14.20
N ARG A 165 -8.20 -15.37 -14.49
CA ARG A 165 -8.72 -15.42 -15.87
C ARG A 165 -8.80 -14.05 -16.50
N THR A 166 -9.22 -13.03 -15.75
CA THR A 166 -9.31 -11.64 -16.22
C THR A 166 -7.93 -11.03 -16.49
N GLU A 167 -6.96 -11.27 -15.61
CA GLU A 167 -5.56 -10.86 -15.75
C GLU A 167 -4.84 -11.66 -16.84
N GLY A 168 -5.28 -12.90 -17.10
CA GLY A 168 -4.57 -13.87 -17.95
C GLY A 168 -3.31 -14.43 -17.27
N SER A 169 -3.24 -14.38 -15.94
CA SER A 169 -2.09 -14.85 -15.16
C SER A 169 -2.47 -15.16 -13.71
N ALA A 170 -1.83 -16.15 -13.12
CA ALA A 170 -1.85 -16.36 -11.67
C ALA A 170 -0.85 -15.49 -10.90
N LEU A 171 -0.02 -14.68 -11.59
CA LEU A 171 1.03 -13.86 -11.00
C LEU A 171 0.49 -12.47 -10.62
N PHE A 172 -0.24 -12.41 -9.51
CA PHE A 172 -0.77 -11.17 -8.94
C PHE A 172 -0.84 -11.27 -7.41
N LEU A 173 -1.03 -10.12 -6.78
CA LEU A 173 -1.38 -10.02 -5.36
C LEU A 173 -2.88 -9.72 -5.25
N ALA A 174 -3.55 -10.22 -4.23
CA ALA A 174 -4.92 -9.82 -3.95
C ALA A 174 -5.21 -9.79 -2.45
N GLU A 175 -5.93 -8.76 -2.02
CA GLU A 175 -6.45 -8.61 -0.66
C GLU A 175 -7.97 -8.64 -0.69
N ILE A 176 -8.57 -9.52 0.11
CA ILE A 176 -10.02 -9.75 0.12
C ILE A 176 -10.59 -9.31 1.45
N VAL A 177 -11.49 -8.32 1.40
CA VAL A 177 -12.07 -7.67 2.56
C VAL A 177 -13.61 -7.65 2.52
N MET A 178 -14.22 -7.61 3.70
CA MET A 178 -15.67 -7.48 3.93
C MET A 178 -16.09 -6.09 4.40
N ASP A 179 -15.14 -5.16 4.57
CA ASP A 179 -15.43 -3.74 4.76
C ASP A 179 -14.68 -2.96 3.67
N ARG A 180 -15.44 -2.30 2.80
CA ARG A 180 -14.92 -1.56 1.64
C ARG A 180 -13.97 -0.43 2.04
N GLU A 181 -14.15 0.17 3.21
CA GLU A 181 -13.24 1.22 3.70
C GLU A 181 -11.83 0.70 3.94
N ILE A 182 -11.68 -0.60 4.28
CA ILE A 182 -10.35 -1.21 4.42
C ILE A 182 -9.62 -1.15 3.08
N ALA A 183 -10.24 -1.64 2.01
CA ALA A 183 -9.65 -1.61 0.67
C ALA A 183 -9.27 -0.19 0.23
N LEU A 184 -10.13 0.80 0.49
CA LEU A 184 -9.86 2.20 0.15
C LEU A 184 -8.71 2.80 0.97
N ALA A 185 -8.62 2.46 2.25
CA ALA A 185 -7.63 3.01 3.16
C ALA A 185 -6.26 2.31 3.07
N GLU A 186 -6.23 1.10 2.54
CA GLU A 186 -5.01 0.29 2.50
C GLU A 186 -4.39 0.23 1.10
N SER A 187 -5.17 0.52 0.06
CA SER A 187 -4.66 0.69 -1.30
C SER A 187 -3.84 1.99 -1.46
N PRO A 188 -2.57 1.90 -1.92
CA PRO A 188 -1.77 3.08 -2.25
C PRO A 188 -2.43 4.09 -3.18
N SER A 189 -3.18 3.64 -4.20
CA SER A 189 -3.81 4.54 -5.17
C SER A 189 -5.04 5.28 -4.64
N THR A 190 -5.71 4.78 -3.60
CA THR A 190 -6.91 5.39 -3.03
C THR A 190 -6.70 6.05 -1.67
N TYR A 191 -5.59 5.75 -0.97
CA TYR A 191 -5.33 6.25 0.39
C TYR A 191 -5.41 7.78 0.51
N GLU A 192 -4.83 8.54 -0.43
CA GLU A 192 -4.84 10.01 -0.35
C GLU A 192 -6.26 10.56 -0.42
N ALA A 193 -7.10 10.04 -1.32
CA ALA A 193 -8.50 10.45 -1.44
C ALA A 193 -9.29 10.04 -0.19
N PHE A 194 -9.04 8.84 0.34
CA PHE A 194 -9.66 8.37 1.57
C PHE A 194 -9.33 9.28 2.77
N VAL A 195 -8.06 9.67 2.94
CA VAL A 195 -7.62 10.61 3.98
C VAL A 195 -8.22 11.99 3.77
N GLN A 196 -8.35 12.47 2.53
CA GLN A 196 -8.98 13.75 2.23
C GLN A 196 -10.47 13.77 2.61
N GLU A 197 -11.18 12.66 2.42
CA GLU A 197 -12.60 12.53 2.74
C GLU A 197 -12.86 12.30 4.24
N HIS A 198 -12.11 11.40 4.87
CA HIS A 198 -12.37 10.93 6.24
C HIS A 198 -11.47 11.55 7.31
N GLY A 199 -10.31 12.10 6.91
CA GLY A 199 -9.28 12.61 7.80
C GLY A 199 -8.25 11.56 8.20
N GLU A 200 -7.00 11.99 8.36
CA GLU A 200 -5.87 11.13 8.74
C GLU A 200 -6.11 10.41 10.08
N ASP A 201 -6.67 11.12 11.08
CA ASP A 201 -7.02 10.55 12.38
C ASP A 201 -7.99 9.37 12.26
N TYR A 202 -8.97 9.44 11.35
CA TYR A 202 -9.89 8.33 11.11
C TYR A 202 -9.16 7.15 10.48
N ALA A 203 -8.36 7.40 9.44
CA ALA A 203 -7.58 6.37 8.76
C ALA A 203 -6.66 5.62 9.74
N ILE A 204 -5.95 6.31 10.63
CA ILE A 204 -4.99 5.67 11.53
C ILE A 204 -5.62 5.03 12.78
N THR A 205 -6.85 5.38 13.15
CA THR A 205 -7.48 4.88 14.40
C THR A 205 -8.67 3.97 14.18
N ALA A 206 -9.49 4.21 13.16
CA ALA A 206 -10.72 3.47 12.91
C ALA A 206 -10.48 2.28 11.98
N ILE A 207 -9.69 2.45 10.91
CA ILE A 207 -9.42 1.38 9.94
C ILE A 207 -8.73 0.17 10.58
N PRO A 208 -7.72 0.34 11.46
CA PRO A 208 -7.13 -0.80 12.18
C PRO A 208 -8.12 -1.65 12.98
N GLN A 209 -9.20 -1.04 13.47
CA GLN A 209 -10.23 -1.78 14.20
C GLN A 209 -11.11 -2.58 13.23
N LYS A 210 -11.42 -2.01 12.05
CA LYS A 210 -12.18 -2.67 10.99
C LYS A 210 -11.44 -3.86 10.40
N GLU A 211 -10.13 -3.71 10.19
CA GLU A 211 -9.25 -4.76 9.63
C GLU A 211 -9.32 -6.08 10.41
N SER A 212 -9.41 -6.00 11.75
CA SER A 212 -9.46 -7.18 12.62
C SER A 212 -10.67 -8.10 12.38
N ALA A 213 -11.75 -7.58 11.79
CA ALA A 213 -12.96 -8.34 11.48
C ALA A 213 -13.28 -8.37 9.98
N GLY A 214 -12.75 -7.42 9.21
CA GLY A 214 -13.07 -7.21 7.81
C GLY A 214 -12.02 -7.72 6.84
N TRP A 215 -10.80 -8.07 7.26
CA TRP A 215 -9.81 -8.67 6.36
C TRP A 215 -9.92 -10.19 6.38
N VAL A 216 -10.19 -10.82 5.23
CA VAL A 216 -10.57 -12.24 5.18
C VAL A 216 -9.47 -13.10 4.60
N ALA A 217 -8.82 -12.64 3.52
CA ALA A 217 -7.77 -13.41 2.88
C ALA A 217 -6.80 -12.53 2.10
N SER A 218 -5.63 -13.11 1.85
CA SER A 218 -4.57 -12.53 1.04
C SER A 218 -4.00 -13.60 0.11
N TYR A 219 -3.77 -13.25 -1.14
CA TYR A 219 -3.16 -14.11 -2.14
C TYR A 219 -1.89 -13.48 -2.68
N ALA A 220 -0.85 -14.29 -2.84
CA ALA A 220 0.37 -13.93 -3.54
C ALA A 220 0.77 -15.03 -4.52
N GLY A 221 0.63 -14.76 -5.81
CA GLY A 221 1.26 -15.52 -6.87
C GLY A 221 2.35 -14.69 -7.52
N GLY A 222 3.56 -15.20 -7.65
CA GLY A 222 4.67 -14.42 -8.21
C GLY A 222 5.68 -13.89 -7.19
N PHE A 223 5.45 -14.08 -5.90
CA PHE A 223 6.29 -13.53 -4.82
C PHE A 223 6.52 -14.55 -3.70
N ASP A 224 7.78 -14.82 -3.36
CA ASP A 224 8.14 -15.73 -2.27
C ASP A 224 8.44 -14.93 -0.99
N TYR A 225 7.56 -15.00 0.00
CA TYR A 225 7.75 -14.31 1.28
C TYR A 225 8.97 -14.79 2.08
N ASN A 226 9.48 -16.00 1.83
CA ASN A 226 10.65 -16.52 2.53
C ASN A 226 11.94 -15.85 2.06
N THR A 227 12.01 -15.52 0.77
CA THR A 227 13.19 -14.90 0.15
C THR A 227 13.01 -13.38 -0.04
N GLY A 228 11.77 -12.91 -0.12
CA GLY A 228 11.44 -11.53 -0.48
C GLY A 228 11.66 -11.23 -1.96
N GLU A 229 11.66 -12.26 -2.82
CA GLU A 229 11.98 -12.17 -4.24
C GLU A 229 10.81 -12.59 -5.14
N ALA A 230 10.88 -12.17 -6.41
CA ALA A 230 9.96 -12.64 -7.44
C ALA A 230 10.16 -14.13 -7.71
N SER A 231 9.06 -14.86 -7.93
CA SER A 231 9.09 -16.30 -8.21
C SER A 231 7.89 -16.73 -9.03
N ASP A 232 8.11 -17.37 -10.17
CA ASP A 232 7.08 -17.91 -11.06
C ASP A 232 6.35 -19.15 -10.49
N SER A 233 6.83 -19.67 -9.36
CA SER A 233 6.36 -20.90 -8.73
C SER A 233 5.95 -20.71 -7.26
N ALA A 234 6.08 -19.50 -6.72
CA ALA A 234 5.58 -19.16 -5.40
C ALA A 234 4.11 -18.76 -5.48
N PHE A 235 3.27 -19.55 -4.82
CA PHE A 235 1.84 -19.33 -4.70
C PHE A 235 1.42 -19.58 -3.25
N GLU A 236 0.85 -18.56 -2.62
CA GLU A 236 0.41 -18.59 -1.25
C GLU A 236 -0.97 -17.93 -1.13
N LEU A 237 -1.91 -18.65 -0.51
CA LEU A 237 -3.21 -18.14 -0.09
C LEU A 237 -3.28 -18.21 1.43
N THR A 238 -3.37 -17.04 2.06
CA THR A 238 -3.51 -16.92 3.52
C THR A 238 -4.95 -16.55 3.85
N PHE A 239 -5.59 -17.33 4.71
CA PHE A 239 -6.90 -17.06 5.27
C PHE A 239 -6.76 -16.48 6.69
N TRP A 240 -7.57 -15.48 6.99
CA TRP A 240 -7.63 -14.78 8.28
C TRP A 240 -9.04 -14.92 8.86
N PRO A 241 -9.49 -16.13 9.24
CA PRO A 241 -10.72 -16.23 10.02
C PRO A 241 -10.52 -15.48 11.35
N VAL A 242 -11.61 -15.18 12.06
CA VAL A 242 -11.54 -14.65 13.44
C VAL A 242 -10.76 -15.65 14.32
N GLY A 243 -9.43 -15.51 14.39
CA GLY A 243 -8.53 -16.56 14.88
C GLY A 243 -7.14 -16.56 14.24
N PRO A 244 -6.33 -17.63 14.43
CA PRO A 244 -5.01 -17.76 13.81
C PRO A 244 -5.14 -17.90 12.30
N SER A 245 -4.16 -17.36 11.56
CA SER A 245 -4.12 -17.50 10.11
C SER A 245 -3.86 -18.93 9.68
N GLU A 246 -4.42 -19.28 8.52
CA GLU A 246 -4.18 -20.56 7.84
C GLU A 246 -3.55 -20.26 6.48
N ILE A 247 -2.47 -20.96 6.16
CA ILE A 247 -1.71 -20.77 4.92
C ILE A 247 -1.85 -22.01 4.04
N GLU A 248 -2.22 -21.80 2.78
CA GLU A 248 -2.33 -22.83 1.76
C GLU A 248 -1.40 -22.49 0.58
N LYS A 249 -0.69 -23.49 0.07
CA LYS A 249 0.00 -23.38 -1.23
C LYS A 249 -0.98 -23.72 -2.33
N TRP A 250 -1.50 -22.72 -3.02
CA TRP A 250 -2.57 -22.87 -4.00
C TRP A 250 -2.42 -21.89 -5.15
N LYS A 251 -2.60 -22.37 -6.38
CA LYS A 251 -2.54 -21.59 -7.63
C LYS A 251 -3.92 -21.61 -8.30
N PRO A 252 -4.51 -20.46 -8.69
CA PRO A 252 -5.74 -20.42 -9.48
C PRO A 252 -5.53 -20.97 -10.89
N GLU A 253 -6.60 -21.49 -11.48
CA GLU A 253 -6.60 -21.84 -12.90
C GLU A 253 -6.60 -20.57 -13.77
N GLU A 254 -5.77 -20.58 -14.81
CA GLU A 254 -5.67 -19.52 -15.81
C GLU A 254 -6.61 -19.83 -16.98
N ALA A 255 -7.01 -18.81 -17.75
CA ALA A 255 -7.71 -19.05 -19.02
C ALA A 255 -6.80 -19.85 -19.98
N SER A 256 -7.33 -20.90 -20.60
CA SER A 256 -6.60 -21.75 -21.56
C SER A 256 -6.55 -21.13 -22.96
#